data_AF-A0A520HJ06-F1
#
_entry.id   AF-A0A520HJ06-F1
#
_cell.length_a   1.000
_cell.length_b   1.000
_cell.length_c   1.000
_cell.angle_alpha   90.00
_cell.angle_beta   90.00
_cell.angle_gamma   90.00
#
_symmetry.space_group_name_H-M   'P 1'
#
loop_
_entity.id
_entity.type
_entity.pdbx_description
1 polymer ?
#
loop_
_entity_poly.entity_id
_entity_poly.type
_entity_poly.pdbx_seq_one_letter_code
_entity_poly.pdbx_strand_id
1 'polypeptide(L)'
;REAVPLAAVEWWLELAPAYIGEATLYQFPDDGKATRTQGSVAGIMIPLSMRAFKARHSTFKLYLHDTEPKIFFIKLRSNMQLNARGYLWQPAFYAEKSALEHLNLGIY
;
A
#
# COMPACT_ATOMS: atom_id res chain seq x y z
N ARG A 1 3.91 -18.12 -30.73
CA ARG A 1 2.82 -18.09 -29.73
C ARG A 1 2.88 -16.70 -29.11
N GLU A 2 2.00 -15.80 -29.54
CA GLU A 2 1.88 -14.47 -28.92
C GLU A 2 1.44 -14.67 -27.46
N ALA A 3 2.16 -14.08 -26.52
CA ALA A 3 1.77 -14.08 -25.13
C ALA A 3 0.55 -13.15 -24.99
N VAL A 4 -0.61 -13.72 -24.66
CA VAL A 4 -1.77 -12.93 -24.25
C VAL A 4 -1.35 -12.14 -23.01
N PRO A 5 -1.37 -10.80 -23.02
CA PRO A 5 -1.02 -10.04 -21.84
C PRO A 5 -2.02 -10.37 -20.73
N LEU A 6 -1.52 -10.96 -19.65
CA LEU A 6 -2.32 -11.19 -18.45
C LEU A 6 -2.72 -9.82 -17.89
N ALA A 7 -4.01 -9.65 -17.60
CA ALA A 7 -4.53 -8.42 -17.03
C ALA A 7 -3.77 -8.06 -15.73
N ALA A 8 -3.54 -6.77 -15.50
CA ALA A 8 -2.91 -6.30 -14.26
C ALA A 8 -3.66 -6.85 -13.05
N VAL A 9 -2.95 -7.54 -12.15
CA VAL A 9 -3.53 -8.03 -10.89
C VAL A 9 -3.36 -6.93 -9.85
N GLU A 10 -4.46 -6.57 -9.19
CA GLU A 10 -4.43 -5.60 -8.10
C GLU A 10 -3.81 -6.25 -6.86
N TRP A 11 -2.78 -5.62 -6.30
CA TRP A 11 -2.10 -6.03 -5.07
C TRP A 11 -2.06 -4.86 -4.10
N TRP A 12 -2.20 -5.11 -2.80
CA TRP A 12 -2.15 -4.06 -1.79
C TRP A 12 -0.93 -4.26 -0.89
N LEU A 13 -0.14 -3.20 -0.73
CA LEU A 13 0.97 -3.17 0.20
C LEU A 13 0.53 -2.49 1.49
N GLU A 14 0.48 -3.25 2.57
CA GLU A 14 0.21 -2.75 3.91
C GLU A 14 1.52 -2.59 4.69
N LEU A 15 1.68 -1.45 5.37
CA LEU A 15 2.80 -1.20 6.27
C LEU A 15 2.33 -1.24 7.73
N ALA A 16 2.96 -2.10 8.52
CA ALA A 16 2.75 -2.23 9.95
C ALA A 16 4.02 -1.85 10.73
N PRO A 17 3.91 -1.33 11.97
CA PRO A 17 2.67 -1.03 12.69
C PRO A 17 2.00 0.26 12.20
N ALA A 18 0.75 0.50 12.64
CA ALA A 18 -0.07 1.64 12.20
C ALA A 18 0.54 3.02 12.43
N TYR A 19 1.50 3.14 13.34
CA TYR A 19 2.03 4.41 13.85
C TYR A 19 3.07 5.08 12.94
N ILE A 20 3.09 4.72 11.65
CA ILE A 20 3.96 5.39 10.67
C ILE A 20 3.43 6.80 10.47
N GLY A 21 4.27 7.79 10.80
CA GLY A 21 3.95 9.21 10.66
C GLY A 21 3.45 9.58 9.26
N GLU A 22 4.34 9.45 8.27
CA GLU A 22 4.05 9.61 6.85
C GLU A 22 4.80 8.53 6.06
N ALA A 23 4.11 7.91 5.11
CA ALA A 23 4.66 6.98 4.15
C ALA A 23 4.31 7.47 2.74
N THR A 24 5.33 7.64 1.91
CA THR A 24 5.16 7.96 0.49
C THR A 24 5.68 6.83 -0.38
N LEU A 25 4.83 6.28 -1.23
CA LEU A 25 5.16 5.33 -2.28
C LEU A 25 5.57 6.06 -3.55
N TYR A 26 6.67 5.66 -4.15
CA TYR A 26 7.13 6.13 -5.45
C TYR A 26 7.22 4.95 -6.40
N GLN A 27 6.77 5.19 -7.63
CA GLN A 27 7.06 4.34 -8.76
C GLN A 27 8.00 5.11 -9.69
N PHE A 28 8.98 4.40 -10.23
CA PHE A 28 9.82 4.90 -11.31
C PHE A 28 9.42 4.14 -12.56
N PRO A 29 8.72 4.78 -13.50
CA PRO A 29 8.60 4.26 -14.84
C PRO A 29 9.98 4.21 -15.50
N ASP A 30 10.09 3.53 -16.64
CA ASP A 30 11.33 3.41 -17.41
C ASP A 30 11.91 4.76 -17.87
N ASP A 31 11.13 5.85 -17.74
CA ASP A 31 11.55 7.23 -17.97
C ASP A 31 12.44 7.83 -16.85
N GLY A 32 12.65 7.08 -15.76
CA GLY A 32 13.49 7.46 -14.63
C GLY A 32 12.91 8.56 -13.73
N LYS A 33 11.66 9.00 -13.96
CA LYS A 33 11.03 10.07 -13.16
C LYS A 33 10.14 9.48 -12.08
N ALA A 34 10.43 9.82 -10.82
CA ALA A 34 9.58 9.41 -9.70
C ALA A 34 8.16 9.98 -9.88
N THR A 35 7.18 9.11 -10.10
CA THR A 35 5.77 9.52 -10.20
C THR A 35 5.08 9.31 -8.85
N ARG A 36 4.45 10.37 -8.34
CA ARG A 36 3.51 10.30 -7.21
C ARG A 36 2.10 10.23 -7.77
N THR A 37 1.44 9.08 -7.62
CA THR A 37 0.04 8.91 -8.01
C THR A 37 -0.90 9.20 -6.86
N GLN A 38 -2.19 9.38 -7.14
CA GLN A 38 -3.20 9.52 -6.09
C GLN A 38 -3.21 8.25 -5.23
N GLY A 39 -3.10 8.41 -3.91
CA GLY A 39 -2.91 7.28 -2.99
C GLY A 39 -1.47 6.84 -2.77
N SER A 40 -0.49 7.58 -3.30
CA SER A 40 0.93 7.40 -2.97
C SER A 40 1.31 7.89 -1.57
N VAL A 41 0.41 8.50 -0.81
CA VAL A 41 0.71 8.98 0.55
C VAL A 41 -0.26 8.38 1.57
N ALA A 42 0.28 7.82 2.64
CA ALA A 42 -0.44 7.26 3.77
C ALA A 42 0.28 7.61 5.09
N GLY A 43 -0.30 7.24 6.23
CA GLY A 43 0.28 7.49 7.55
C GLY A 43 -0.68 8.18 8.50
N ILE A 44 -0.34 8.17 9.79
CA ILE A 44 -1.18 8.73 10.85
C ILE A 44 -1.32 10.25 10.75
N MET A 45 -0.32 10.94 10.19
CA MET A 45 -0.36 12.39 10.00
C MET A 45 -1.21 12.82 8.80
N ILE A 46 -1.64 11.88 7.96
CA ILE A 46 -2.48 12.16 6.80
C ILE A 46 -3.96 12.10 7.23
N PRO A 47 -4.74 13.19 7.06
CA PRO A 47 -6.16 13.21 7.39
C PRO A 47 -6.92 12.09 6.69
N LEU A 48 -7.84 11.44 7.41
CA LEU A 48 -8.65 10.32 6.87
C LEU A 48 -9.36 10.66 5.56
N SER A 49 -9.81 11.90 5.38
CA SER A 49 -10.47 12.39 4.16
C SER A 49 -9.54 12.45 2.94
N MET A 50 -8.23 12.56 3.16
CA MET A 50 -7.21 12.63 2.11
C MET A 50 -6.58 11.27 1.81
N ARG A 51 -6.85 10.25 2.63
CA ARG A 51 -6.34 8.90 2.39
C ARG A 51 -7.09 8.27 1.23
N ALA A 52 -6.35 7.78 0.24
CA ALA A 52 -6.94 6.99 -0.85
C ALA A 52 -7.49 5.64 -0.35
N PHE A 53 -6.97 5.14 0.77
CA PHE A 53 -7.44 3.91 1.40
C PHE A 53 -7.75 4.16 2.87
N LYS A 54 -9.01 3.94 3.26
CA LYS A 54 -9.50 4.14 4.64
C LYS A 54 -9.24 2.90 5.48
N ALA A 55 -7.96 2.63 5.75
CA ALA A 55 -7.55 1.58 6.67
C ALA A 55 -6.84 2.14 7.90
N ARG A 56 -6.80 1.30 8.93
CA ARG A 56 -6.00 1.52 10.14
C ARG A 56 -4.51 1.62 9.81
N HIS A 57 -4.00 0.67 9.01
CA HIS A 57 -2.62 0.63 8.57
C HIS A 57 -2.43 1.41 7.26
N SER A 58 -1.23 1.97 7.08
CA SER A 58 -0.84 2.62 5.83
C SER A 58 -0.83 1.61 4.70
N THR A 59 -1.80 1.71 3.80
CA THR A 59 -2.02 0.73 2.73
C THR A 59 -1.99 1.41 1.36
N PHE A 60 -1.25 0.83 0.43
CA PHE A 60 -1.07 1.33 -0.93
C PHE A 60 -1.56 0.31 -1.95
N LYS A 61 -2.26 0.77 -2.97
CA LYS A 61 -2.64 -0.06 -4.11
C LYS A 61 -1.48 -0.13 -5.10
N LEU A 62 -1.13 -1.34 -5.52
CA LEU A 62 -0.10 -1.66 -6.50
C LEU A 62 -0.76 -2.36 -7.70
N TYR A 63 -0.41 -1.92 -8.90
CA TYR A 63 -0.83 -2.59 -10.13
C TYR A 63 0.37 -3.36 -10.70
N LEU A 64 0.40 -4.66 -10.40
CA LEU A 64 1.47 -5.56 -10.80
C LEU A 64 0.98 -6.42 -11.96
N HIS A 65 1.80 -6.56 -13.00
CA HIS A 65 1.60 -7.60 -14.00
C HIS A 65 2.50 -8.76 -13.63
N ASP A 66 2.01 -9.99 -13.77
CA ASP A 66 2.78 -11.20 -13.42
C ASP A 66 3.98 -11.44 -14.34
N THR A 67 4.10 -10.66 -15.42
CA THR A 67 5.11 -10.84 -16.47
C THR A 67 6.39 -10.07 -16.22
N GLU A 68 6.37 -9.00 -15.42
CA GLU A 68 7.51 -8.09 -15.28
C GLU A 68 7.77 -7.68 -13.82
N PRO A 69 9.02 -7.78 -13.34
CA PRO A 69 9.37 -7.28 -12.02
C PRO A 69 9.18 -5.77 -11.97
N LYS A 70 8.50 -5.28 -10.93
CA LYS A 70 8.36 -3.85 -10.65
C LYS A 70 9.05 -3.49 -9.34
N ILE A 71 9.81 -2.41 -9.37
CA ILE A 71 10.48 -1.86 -8.19
C ILE A 71 9.68 -0.66 -7.69
N PHE A 72 9.39 -0.66 -6.40
CA PHE A 72 8.76 0.45 -5.70
C PHE A 72 9.68 0.96 -4.62
N PHE A 73 9.68 2.27 -4.43
CA PHE A 73 10.44 2.91 -3.35
C PHE A 73 9.48 3.52 -2.36
N ILE A 74 9.79 3.38 -1.08
CA ILE A 74 8.96 3.92 -0.01
C ILE A 74 9.80 4.83 0.85
N LYS A 75 9.37 6.08 0.97
CA LYS A 75 9.93 7.03 1.93
C LYS A 75 9.06 7.02 3.17
N LEU A 76 9.67 6.69 4.31
CA LEU A 76 9.02 6.73 5.61
C LEU A 76 9.56 7.92 6.42
N ARG A 77 8.66 8.67 7.05
CA ARG A 77 8.99 9.75 7.98
C ARG A 77 8.28 9.50 9.31
N SER A 78 9.06 9.48 10.38
CA SER A 78 8.57 9.33 11.75
C SER A 78 9.37 10.24 12.70
N ASN A 79 8.72 10.69 13.76
CA ASN A 79 9.35 11.36 14.91
C ASN A 79 9.66 10.37 16.05
N MET A 80 9.35 9.09 15.87
CA MET A 80 9.61 8.00 16.80
C MET A 80 10.50 6.94 16.15
N GLN A 81 10.95 5.95 16.92
CA GLN A 81 11.68 4.80 16.41
C GLN A 81 10.93 4.15 15.23
N LEU A 82 11.63 3.99 14.12
CA LEU A 82 11.05 3.49 12.88
C LEU A 82 11.24 1.97 12.81
N ASN A 83 10.15 1.23 12.95
CA ASN A 83 10.06 -0.18 12.61
C ASN A 83 8.95 -0.32 11.58
N ALA A 84 9.23 -0.92 10.43
CA ALA A 84 8.24 -1.13 9.39
C ALA A 84 8.35 -2.57 8.86
N ARG A 85 7.20 -3.23 8.80
CA ARG A 85 6.99 -4.52 8.14
C ARG A 85 6.02 -4.30 6.99
N GLY A 86 6.38 -4.79 5.82
CA GLY A 86 5.53 -4.77 4.64
C GLY A 86 4.83 -6.11 4.47
N TYR A 87 3.52 -6.07 4.24
CA TYR A 87 2.73 -7.24 3.82
C TYR A 87 2.12 -6.96 2.47
N LEU A 88 2.22 -7.94 1.57
CA LEU A 88 1.61 -7.88 0.25
C LEU A 88 0.34 -8.74 0.26
N TRP A 89 -0.76 -8.14 -0.15
CA TRP A 89 -2.08 -8.76 -0.08
C TRP A 89 -2.76 -8.77 -1.44
N GLN A 90 -3.50 -9.84 -1.72
CA GLN A 90 -4.57 -9.75 -2.72
C GLN A 90 -5.81 -9.15 -2.04
N PRO A 91 -6.63 -8.35 -2.76
CA PRO A 91 -7.77 -7.63 -2.18
C PRO A 91 -8.74 -8.52 -1.40
N ALA A 92 -9.01 -9.75 -1.87
CA ALA A 92 -9.92 -10.69 -1.21
C ALA A 92 -9.45 -11.07 0.19
N PHE A 93 -8.16 -11.42 0.35
CA PHE A 93 -7.59 -11.80 1.65
C PHE A 93 -7.44 -10.61 2.60
N TYR A 94 -7.18 -9.41 2.05
CA TYR A 94 -7.13 -8.21 2.86
C TYR A 94 -8.49 -7.91 3.52
N ALA A 95 -9.59 -8.04 2.77
CA ALA A 95 -10.93 -7.78 3.28
C ALA A 95 -11.28 -8.73 4.43
N GLU A 96 -10.95 -10.02 4.29
CA GLU A 96 -11.14 -11.02 5.35
C GLU A 96 -10.33 -10.67 6.60
N LYS A 97 -9.03 -10.37 6.44
CA LYS A 97 -8.17 -9.95 7.54
C LYS A 97 -8.68 -8.69 8.24
N SER A 98 -9.10 -7.69 7.48
CA SER A 98 -9.63 -6.43 8.02
C SER A 98 -10.94 -6.66 8.78
N ALA A 99 -11.81 -7.54 8.30
CA ALA A 99 -13.04 -7.91 9.00
C ALA A 99 -12.75 -8.58 10.34
N LEU A 100 -11.79 -9.51 10.38
CA LEU A 100 -11.36 -10.16 11.62
C LEU A 100 -10.75 -9.15 12.61
N GLU A 101 -9.97 -8.18 12.13
CA GLU A 101 -9.45 -7.11 12.98
C GLU A 101 -10.56 -6.24 13.57
N HIS A 102 -11.58 -5.87 12.78
CA HIS A 102 -12.73 -5.11 13.29
C HIS A 102 -13.51 -5.88 14.34
N LEU A 103 -13.75 -7.18 14.13
CA LEU A 103 -14.44 -8.05 15.10
C LEU A 103 -13.67 -8.16 16.42
N ASN A 104 -12.35 -8.38 16.35
CA ASN A 104 -11.50 -8.52 17.54
C ASN A 104 -11.38 -7.21 18.34
N LEU A 105 -11.59 -6.06 17.71
CA LEU A 105 -11.45 -4.74 18.33
C LEU A 105 -12.79 -4.10 18.71
N GLY A 106 -13.91 -4.72 18.36
CA GLY A 106 -15.26 -4.23 18.68
C GLY A 106 -15.64 -2.91 18.00
N ILE A 107 -15.00 -2.58 16.86
CA ILE A 107 -15.28 -1.35 16.11
C ILE A 107 -16.33 -1.67 15.04
N TYR A 108 -17.57 -1.23 15.27
CA TYR A 108 -18.69 -1.26 14.33
C TYR A 108 -19.00 0.16 13.83
#